data_AF-A0A395T905-F1
#
_entry.id   AF-A0A395T905-F1
#
_cell.length_a   1.000
_cell.length_b   1.000
_cell.length_c   1.000
_cell.angle_alpha   90.00
_cell.angle_beta   90.00
_cell.angle_gamma   90.00
#
_symmetry.space_group_name_H-M   'P 1'
#
loop_
_entity.id
_entity.type
_entity.pdbx_description
1 polymer ?
#
loop_
_entity_poly.entity_id
_entity_poly.type
_entity_poly.pdbx_seq_one_letter_code
_entity_poly.pdbx_strand_id
1 'polypeptide(L)'
;MGLSMDVSLRGQQFSIRNSMTATKFVVESPSYGRLEWKGNSFLGSGLSLFKTSGEKIATVKSGGILNRQEKQLLVFIPCDESFIEMVLLTAVASLKLDKRADELAYKLLSDS
;
A
#
# COMPACT_ATOMS: atom_id res chain seq x y z
N MET A 1 14.60 -5.79 -11.45
CA MET A 1 13.56 -4.79 -11.82
C MET A 1 12.52 -4.76 -10.72
N GLY A 2 12.12 -3.57 -10.28
CA GLY A 2 11.12 -3.41 -9.22
C GLY A 2 9.69 -3.66 -9.72
N LEU A 3 8.82 -4.15 -8.85
CA LEU A 3 7.37 -4.24 -9.13
C LEU A 3 6.77 -2.83 -9.13
N SER A 4 5.99 -2.52 -10.15
CA SER A 4 5.28 -1.25 -10.25
C SER A 4 3.90 -1.43 -10.88
N MET A 5 3.02 -0.47 -10.63
CA MET A 5 1.70 -0.38 -11.21
C MET A 5 1.38 1.08 -11.47
N ASP A 6 1.04 1.40 -12.71
CA ASP A 6 0.49 2.70 -13.06
C ASP A 6 -1.03 2.66 -12.90
N VAL A 7 -1.56 3.73 -12.32
CA VAL A 7 -2.95 3.82 -11.92
C VAL A 7 -3.49 5.16 -12.39
N SER A 8 -4.73 5.16 -12.90
CA SER A 8 -5.44 6.37 -13.28
C SER A 8 -6.70 6.51 -12.43
N LEU A 9 -6.88 7.66 -11.80
CA LEU A 9 -8.07 8.03 -11.03
C LEU A 9 -8.59 9.37 -11.55
N ARG A 10 -9.82 9.41 -12.04
CA ARG A 10 -10.45 10.64 -12.57
C ARG A 10 -9.59 11.37 -13.62
N GLY A 11 -8.86 10.60 -14.44
CA GLY A 11 -7.95 11.14 -15.45
C GLY A 11 -6.58 11.59 -14.93
N GLN A 12 -6.33 11.53 -13.62
CA GLN A 12 -5.00 11.75 -13.04
C GLN A 12 -4.24 10.43 -12.94
N GLN A 13 -3.05 10.39 -13.54
CA GLN A 13 -2.16 9.24 -13.46
C GLN A 13 -1.20 9.38 -12.27
N PHE A 14 -1.01 8.27 -11.54
CA PHE A 14 0.03 8.13 -10.53
C PHE A 14 0.65 6.74 -10.60
N SER A 15 1.91 6.65 -10.19
CA SER A 15 2.68 5.41 -10.23
C SER A 15 2.89 4.89 -8.81
N ILE A 16 2.65 3.60 -8.63
CA ILE A 16 2.89 2.88 -7.38
C ILE A 16 4.06 1.94 -7.63
N ARG A 17 5.13 2.07 -6.84
CA ARG A 17 6.37 1.32 -7.07
C ARG A 17 6.85 0.70 -5.79
N ASN A 18 7.38 -0.51 -5.86
CA ASN A 18 8.07 -1.09 -4.73
C ASN A 18 9.31 -0.26 -4.39
N SER A 19 9.58 -0.11 -3.09
CA SER A 19 10.84 0.50 -2.64
C SER A 19 11.76 -0.58 -2.10
N MET A 20 13.07 -0.38 -2.27
CA MET A 20 14.12 -1.30 -1.80
C MET A 20 14.49 -1.07 -0.31
N THR A 21 13.73 -0.22 0.39
CA THR A 21 13.99 0.19 1.78
C THR A 21 12.87 -0.28 2.72
N ALA A 22 12.83 0.20 3.97
CA ALA A 22 11.75 -0.12 4.92
C ALA A 22 10.33 0.27 4.44
N THR A 23 10.24 1.14 3.43
CA THR A 23 9.00 1.44 2.71
C THR A 23 8.71 0.32 1.72
N LYS A 24 7.52 -0.30 1.79
CA LYS A 24 7.12 -1.36 0.86
C LYS A 24 6.75 -0.78 -0.51
N PHE A 25 5.90 0.25 -0.54
CA PHE A 25 5.50 0.91 -1.78
C PHE A 25 5.48 2.44 -1.64
N VAL A 26 5.89 3.13 -2.71
CA VAL A 26 5.81 4.58 -2.84
C VAL A 26 4.72 4.92 -3.85
N VAL A 27 3.90 5.91 -3.53
CA VAL A 27 2.88 6.48 -4.40
C VAL A 27 3.28 7.92 -4.70
N GLU A 28 3.45 8.24 -5.98
CA GLU A 28 3.71 9.62 -6.43
C GLU A 28 2.44 10.19 -7.04
N SER A 29 1.74 11.06 -6.30
CA SER A 29 0.52 11.73 -6.74
C SER A 29 0.79 13.18 -7.12
N PRO A 30 0.37 13.64 -8.32
CA PRO A 30 0.47 15.06 -8.69
C PRO A 30 -0.28 15.99 -7.74
N SER A 31 -1.43 15.55 -7.22
CA SER A 31 -2.33 16.38 -6.41
C SER A 31 -2.03 16.29 -4.91
N TYR A 32 -1.47 15.18 -4.44
CA TYR A 32 -1.31 14.88 -3.01
C TYR A 32 0.13 14.62 -2.59
N GLY A 33 1.07 14.77 -3.52
CA GLY A 33 2.48 14.55 -3.30
C GLY A 33 2.84 13.08 -3.10
N ARG A 34 3.98 12.86 -2.46
CA ARG A 34 4.55 11.55 -2.21
C ARG A 34 3.98 10.93 -0.94
N LEU A 35 3.51 9.68 -1.05
CA LEU A 35 3.01 8.87 0.05
C LEU A 35 3.71 7.51 0.08
N GLU A 36 3.73 6.90 1.27
CA GLU A 36 4.50 5.68 1.52
C GLU A 36 3.67 4.63 2.25
N TRP A 37 3.44 3.49 1.58
CA TRP A 37 2.92 2.28 2.21
C TRP A 37 4.07 1.51 2.85
N LYS A 38 4.02 1.37 4.17
CA LYS A 38 5.02 0.67 4.99
C LYS A 38 4.40 -0.63 5.53
N GLY A 39 5.20 -1.70 5.51
CA GLY A 39 4.80 -2.96 6.17
C GLY A 39 4.81 -2.79 7.68
N ASN A 40 3.81 -3.33 8.36
CA ASN A 40 3.80 -3.36 9.83
C ASN A 40 4.44 -4.64 10.35
N SER A 41 5.71 -4.58 10.73
CA SER A 41 6.43 -5.74 11.28
C SER A 41 5.81 -6.28 12.59
N PHE A 42 5.08 -5.45 13.33
CA PHE A 42 4.56 -5.78 14.66
C PHE A 42 3.13 -6.38 14.66
N LEU A 43 2.32 -6.15 13.61
CA LEU A 43 0.89 -6.52 13.58
C LEU A 43 0.54 -7.59 12.53
N GLY A 44 1.53 -8.27 11.95
CA GLY A 44 1.34 -9.19 10.83
C GLY A 44 1.23 -8.46 9.48
N SER A 45 0.61 -9.09 8.47
CA SER A 45 0.55 -8.67 7.04
C SER A 45 -0.22 -7.36 6.75
N GLY A 46 -0.13 -6.38 7.63
CA GLY A 46 -0.73 -5.06 7.48
C GLY A 46 0.18 -4.08 6.75
N LEU A 47 -0.45 -3.14 6.04
CA LEU A 47 0.18 -2.01 5.37
C LEU A 47 -0.34 -0.72 5.98
N SER A 48 0.54 0.23 6.26
CA SER A 48 0.17 1.57 6.74
C SER A 48 0.66 2.64 5.79
N LEU A 49 -0.21 3.60 5.46
CA LEU A 49 0.09 4.71 4.58
C LEU A 49 0.56 5.92 5.40
N PHE A 50 1.66 6.53 4.96
CA PHE A 50 2.24 7.70 5.58
C PHE A 50 2.50 8.81 4.56
N LYS A 51 2.44 10.06 5.02
CA LYS A 51 3.04 11.20 4.30
C LYS A 51 4.56 11.18 4.49
N THR A 52 5.28 11.92 3.65
CA THR A 52 6.73 12.17 3.83
C THR A 52 7.06 12.86 5.16
N SER A 53 6.12 13.61 5.73
CA SER A 53 6.23 14.21 7.07
C SER A 53 6.23 13.19 8.23
N GLY A 54 5.88 11.93 7.96
CA GLY A 54 5.71 10.88 8.97
C GLY A 54 4.29 10.77 9.53
N GLU A 55 3.36 11.64 9.10
CA GLU A 55 1.95 11.54 9.50
C GLU A 55 1.30 10.26 8.93
N LYS A 56 0.64 9.50 9.81
CA LYS A 56 -0.07 8.27 9.43
C LYS A 56 -1.47 8.59 8.91
N ILE A 57 -1.72 8.23 7.65
CA ILE A 57 -2.99 8.52 6.97
C ILE A 57 -3.96 7.37 7.13
N ALA A 58 -3.51 6.15 6.84
CA ALA A 58 -4.39 4.98 6.76
C ALA A 58 -3.68 3.69 7.13
N THR A 59 -4.44 2.63 7.37
CA THR A 59 -3.91 1.28 7.60
C THR A 59 -4.85 0.22 7.08
N VAL A 60 -4.31 -0.70 6.29
CA VAL A 60 -4.89 -1.99 6.00
C VAL A 60 -4.34 -3.01 7.00
N LYS A 61 -5.22 -3.70 7.72
CA LYS A 61 -4.85 -4.76 8.67
C LYS A 61 -5.88 -5.89 8.66
N SER A 62 -5.58 -7.01 9.31
CA SER A 62 -6.61 -8.03 9.59
C SER A 62 -7.61 -7.52 10.63
N GLY A 63 -8.81 -8.11 10.66
CA GLY A 63 -9.85 -7.82 11.66
C GLY A 63 -9.49 -8.22 13.11
N GLY A 64 -8.26 -8.70 13.34
CA GLY A 64 -7.76 -9.12 14.65
C GLY A 64 -7.56 -10.63 14.77
N ILE A 65 -7.32 -11.11 15.99
CA ILE A 65 -7.01 -12.51 16.28
C ILE A 65 -8.20 -13.42 15.95
N LEU A 66 -9.43 -12.96 16.18
CA LEU A 66 -10.67 -13.71 15.95
C LEU A 66 -11.14 -13.64 14.49
N ASN A 67 -10.80 -12.57 13.77
CA ASN A 67 -11.29 -12.32 12.41
C ASN A 67 -10.12 -12.23 11.40
N ARG A 68 -9.24 -13.23 11.40
CA ARG A 68 -8.03 -13.23 10.55
C ARG A 68 -8.32 -13.20 9.05
N GLN A 69 -9.49 -13.69 8.64
CA GLN A 69 -9.93 -13.68 7.24
C GLN A 69 -10.48 -12.33 6.78
N GLU A 70 -10.87 -11.46 7.73
CA GLU A 70 -11.35 -10.12 7.43
C GLU A 70 -10.17 -9.16 7.23
N LYS A 71 -10.34 -8.23 6.28
CA LYS A 71 -9.45 -7.09 6.10
C LYS A 71 -10.19 -5.81 6.44
N GLN A 72 -9.54 -4.96 7.21
CA GLN A 72 -10.04 -3.65 7.59
C GLN A 72 -9.12 -2.59 6.98
N LEU A 73 -9.72 -1.57 6.38
CA LEU A 73 -9.07 -0.32 6.04
C LEU A 73 -9.55 0.75 7.01
N LEU A 74 -8.62 1.38 7.72
CA LEU A 74 -8.87 2.48 8.63
C LEU A 74 -8.20 3.74 8.07
N VAL A 75 -8.94 4.84 8.00
CA VAL A 75 -8.44 6.17 7.61
C VAL A 75 -8.52 7.08 8.84
N PHE A 76 -7.42 7.76 9.15
CA PHE A 76 -7.23 8.46 10.43
C PHE A 76 -7.27 9.99 10.33
N ILE A 77 -7.28 10.53 9.11
CA ILE A 77 -7.28 11.98 8.89
C ILE A 77 -8.58 12.42 8.23
N PRO A 78 -9.05 13.65 8.50
CA PRO A 78 -10.05 14.31 7.67
C PRO A 78 -9.49 14.50 6.26
N CYS A 79 -10.27 14.15 5.25
CA CYS A 79 -9.84 14.27 3.85
C CYS A 79 -11.05 14.43 2.93
N ASP A 80 -10.79 15.06 1.77
CA ASP A 80 -11.77 15.15 0.69
C ASP A 80 -12.02 13.80 0.02
N GLU A 81 -13.11 13.72 -0.75
CA GLU A 81 -13.53 12.49 -1.44
C GLU A 81 -12.45 11.96 -2.40
N SER A 82 -11.78 12.86 -3.14
CA SER A 82 -10.77 12.48 -4.13
C SER A 82 -9.53 11.87 -3.47
N PHE A 83 -9.15 12.36 -2.29
CA PHE A 83 -8.07 11.81 -1.51
C PHE A 83 -8.43 10.42 -0.96
N ILE A 84 -9.65 10.23 -0.46
CA ILE A 84 -10.12 8.93 0.02
C ILE A 84 -10.11 7.89 -1.11
N GLU A 85 -10.57 8.25 -2.30
CA GLU A 85 -10.54 7.38 -3.47
C GLU A 85 -9.11 6.97 -3.85
N MET A 86 -8.17 7.91 -3.83
CA MET A 86 -6.76 7.59 -4.06
C MET A 86 -6.21 6.66 -2.97
N VAL A 87 -6.53 6.90 -1.69
CA VAL A 87 -6.12 6.01 -0.60
C VAL A 87 -6.66 4.59 -0.81
N LEU A 88 -7.93 4.46 -1.18
CA LEU A 88 -8.57 3.16 -1.46
C LEU A 88 -7.90 2.45 -2.63
N LEU A 89 -7.71 3.16 -3.75
CA LEU A 89 -7.16 2.59 -4.97
C LEU A 89 -5.69 2.18 -4.78
N THR A 90 -4.90 3.01 -4.11
CA THR A 90 -3.49 2.71 -3.81
C THR A 90 -3.35 1.59 -2.77
N ALA A 91 -4.30 1.44 -1.84
CA ALA A 91 -4.34 0.30 -0.93
C ALA A 91 -4.54 -1.01 -1.70
N VAL A 92 -5.52 -1.07 -2.60
CA VAL A 92 -5.80 -2.27 -3.42
C VAL A 92 -4.59 -2.60 -4.30
N ALA A 93 -4.04 -1.62 -4.99
CA ALA A 93 -2.88 -1.81 -5.85
C ALA A 93 -1.65 -2.30 -5.06
N SER A 94 -1.37 -1.71 -3.90
CA SER A 94 -0.25 -2.12 -3.04
C SER A 94 -0.42 -3.54 -2.53
N LEU A 95 -1.63 -3.95 -2.14
CA LEU A 95 -1.91 -5.34 -1.73
C LEU A 95 -1.69 -6.34 -2.88
N LYS A 96 -2.07 -5.98 -4.11
CA LYS A 96 -1.84 -6.81 -5.29
C LYS A 96 -0.35 -6.94 -5.62
N LEU A 97 0.38 -5.84 -5.54
CA LEU A 97 1.84 -5.83 -5.73
C LEU A 97 2.55 -6.64 -4.64
N ASP A 98 2.11 -6.55 -3.38
CA ASP A 98 2.68 -7.31 -2.25
C ASP A 98 2.51 -8.82 -2.46
N LYS A 99 1.30 -9.25 -2.81
CA LYS A 99 1.04 -10.65 -3.15
C LYS A 99 1.90 -11.12 -4.33
N ARG A 100 2.09 -10.27 -5.34
CA ARG A 100 2.93 -10.61 -6.50
C ARG A 100 4.41 -10.73 -6.11
N ALA A 101 4.88 -9.91 -5.18
CA ALA A 101 6.24 -10.02 -4.64
C ALA A 101 6.44 -11.38 -3.94
N ASP A 102 5.49 -11.77 -3.08
CA ASP A 102 5.51 -13.05 -2.37
C ASP A 102 5.51 -14.24 -3.34
N GLU A 103 4.66 -14.21 -4.39
CA GLU A 103 4.61 -15.25 -5.43
C GLU A 103 5.95 -15.39 -6.18
N LEU A 104 6.60 -14.27 -6.51
CA LEU A 104 7.90 -14.29 -7.18
C LEU A 104 9.00 -14.81 -6.26
N ALA A 105 9.01 -14.40 -4.99
CA ALA A 105 9.96 -14.88 -4.00
C ALA A 105 9.84 -16.40 -3.80
N TYR A 106 8.61 -16.91 -3.68
CA TYR A 106 8.37 -18.35 -3.54
C TYR A 106 8.88 -19.15 -4.74
N LYS A 107 8.62 -18.68 -5.96
CA LYS A 107 9.12 -19.34 -7.18
C LYS A 107 10.65 -19.38 -7.25
N LEU A 108 11.31 -18.28 -6.91
CA LEU A 108 12.77 -18.22 -6.91
C LEU A 108 13.39 -19.22 -5.91
N LEU A 109 12.72 -19.45 -4.78
CA LEU A 109 13.13 -20.42 -3.78
C LEU A 109 12.78 -21.87 -4.14
N SER A 110 11.72 -22.09 -4.92
CA SER A 110 11.34 -23.44 -5.38
C SER A 110 12.17 -23.93 -6.56
N ASP A 111 12.68 -23.00 -7.37
CA ASP A 111 13.46 -23.29 -8.57
C ASP A 111 14.98 -23.37 -8.31
N SER A 112 15.41 -23.12 -7.06
CA SER A 112 16.80 -23.21 -6.58
C SER A 112 17.09 -24.53 -5.88
#